data_AF-A0A6H9SCL2-F1
#
_entry.id   AF-A0A6H9SCL2-F1
#
_cell.length_a   1.000
_cell.length_b   1.000
_cell.length_c   1.000
_cell.angle_alpha   90.00
_cell.angle_beta   90.00
_cell.angle_gamma   90.00
#
_symmetry.space_group_name_H-M   'P 1'
#
loop_
_entity.id
_entity.type
_entity.pdbx_description
1 polymer ?
#
loop_
_entity_poly.entity_id
_entity_poly.type
_entity_poly.pdbx_seq_one_letter_code
_entity_poly.pdbx_strand_id
1 'polypeptide(L)'
;LGRLQTAHYVEGRRIADEAVLLELAQSIGLPAQAFLAALRAVDVQGHIKASRTLLAQAGGQGFPTFALEQDGQFTLIDIGPWLGKPEAFAQWLTQVLPEQASTPSSACGLDGCSF
;
A
#
# COMPACT_ATOMS: atom_id res chain seq x y z
N LEU A 1 -8.55 -0.69 0.91
CA LEU A 1 -8.66 -1.50 2.15
C LEU A 1 -9.77 -1.02 3.09
N GLY A 2 -9.97 0.30 3.27
CA GLY A 2 -10.98 0.84 4.21
C GLY A 2 -12.37 0.20 4.10
N ARG A 3 -12.89 0.00 2.88
CA ARG A 3 -14.19 -0.69 2.67
C ARG A 3 -14.26 -2.10 3.28
N LEU A 4 -13.20 -2.90 3.13
CA LEU A 4 -13.13 -4.27 3.69
C LEU A 4 -13.04 -4.24 5.23
N GLN A 5 -12.27 -3.29 5.78
CA GLN A 5 -12.18 -3.11 7.23
C GLN A 5 -13.52 -2.69 7.83
N THR A 6 -14.22 -1.73 7.22
CA THR A 6 -15.59 -1.36 7.63
C THR A 6 -16.54 -2.54 7.51
N ALA A 7 -16.49 -3.29 6.40
CA ALA A 7 -17.33 -4.46 6.20
C ALA A 7 -17.14 -5.50 7.32
N HIS A 8 -15.91 -5.73 7.75
CA HIS A 8 -15.61 -6.70 8.79
C HIS A 8 -15.93 -6.18 10.21
N TYR A 9 -15.40 -5.01 10.57
CA TYR A 9 -15.42 -4.51 11.95
C TYR A 9 -16.67 -3.70 12.30
N VAL A 10 -17.33 -3.08 11.32
CA VAL A 10 -18.54 -2.26 11.55
C VAL A 10 -19.79 -3.02 11.13
N GLU A 11 -19.77 -3.63 9.95
CA GLU A 11 -20.95 -4.31 9.38
C GLU A 11 -21.04 -5.80 9.75
N GLY A 12 -20.00 -6.38 10.39
CA GLY A 12 -19.98 -7.79 10.79
C GLY A 12 -20.00 -8.79 9.63
N ARG A 13 -19.62 -8.35 8.42
CA ARG A 13 -19.64 -9.19 7.22
C ARG A 13 -18.47 -10.18 7.20
N ARG A 14 -18.72 -11.34 6.61
CA ARG A 14 -17.72 -12.39 6.40
C ARG A 14 -16.89 -12.08 5.16
N ILE A 15 -15.83 -11.30 5.34
CA ILE A 15 -14.90 -10.92 4.24
C ILE A 15 -14.04 -12.09 3.72
N ALA A 16 -14.20 -13.30 4.28
CA ALA A 16 -13.61 -14.53 3.75
C ALA A 16 -14.42 -15.11 2.56
N ASP A 17 -15.67 -14.67 2.38
CA ASP A 17 -16.55 -15.19 1.33
C ASP A 17 -16.35 -14.42 0.01
N GLU A 18 -16.15 -15.13 -1.10
CA GLU A 18 -15.93 -14.51 -2.43
C GLU A 18 -17.11 -13.61 -2.84
N ALA A 19 -18.34 -14.03 -2.57
CA ALA A 19 -19.54 -13.25 -2.88
C ALA A 19 -19.55 -11.91 -2.12
N VAL A 20 -19.15 -11.90 -0.84
CA VAL A 20 -19.01 -10.68 -0.05
C VAL A 20 -17.94 -9.78 -0.66
N LEU A 21 -16.77 -10.32 -1.01
CA LEU A 21 -15.70 -9.53 -1.64
C LEU A 21 -16.15 -8.92 -2.97
N LEU A 22 -16.90 -9.65 -3.79
CA LEU A 22 -17.45 -9.17 -5.06
C LEU A 22 -18.46 -8.03 -4.87
N GLU A 23 -19.37 -8.16 -3.90
CA GLU A 23 -20.32 -7.09 -3.56
C GLU A 23 -19.59 -5.83 -3.06
N LEU A 24 -18.57 -6.00 -2.22
CA LEU A 24 -17.76 -4.90 -1.72
C LEU A 24 -17.00 -4.21 -2.86
N ALA A 25 -16.44 -4.97 -3.80
CA ALA A 25 -15.75 -4.43 -4.98
C ALA A 25 -16.69 -3.60 -5.86
N GLN A 26 -17.90 -4.11 -6.14
CA GLN A 26 -18.92 -3.38 -6.89
C GLN A 26 -19.37 -2.11 -6.17
N SER A 27 -19.48 -2.14 -4.83
CA SER A 27 -19.88 -0.96 -4.04
C SER A 27 -18.90 0.22 -4.14
N ILE A 28 -17.65 -0.04 -4.51
CA ILE A 28 -16.63 0.99 -4.74
C ILE A 28 -16.37 1.25 -6.25
N GLY A 29 -17.23 0.75 -7.13
CA GLY A 29 -17.18 1.00 -8.57
C GLY A 29 -16.30 0.05 -9.39
N LEU A 30 -15.81 -1.06 -8.81
CA LEU A 30 -15.02 -2.04 -9.57
C LEU A 30 -15.93 -2.95 -10.41
N PRO A 31 -15.61 -3.20 -11.70
CA PRO A 31 -16.42 -4.08 -12.54
C PRO A 31 -16.34 -5.53 -12.06
N ALA A 32 -17.51 -6.15 -11.84
CA ALA A 32 -17.63 -7.49 -11.25
C ALA A 32 -16.79 -8.55 -11.96
N GLN A 33 -16.89 -8.64 -13.29
CA GLN A 33 -16.20 -9.68 -14.07
C GLN A 33 -14.67 -9.50 -14.02
N ALA A 34 -14.19 -8.26 -14.16
CA ALA A 34 -12.75 -7.97 -14.10
C ALA A 34 -12.19 -8.24 -12.70
N PHE A 35 -12.95 -7.88 -11.65
CA PHE A 35 -12.55 -8.14 -10.28
C PHE A 35 -12.46 -9.64 -9.97
N LEU A 36 -13.47 -10.44 -10.36
CA LEU A 36 -13.43 -11.90 -10.15
C LEU A 36 -12.28 -12.58 -10.90
N ALA A 37 -12.02 -12.15 -12.14
CA ALA A 37 -10.90 -12.67 -12.91
C ALA A 37 -9.57 -12.39 -12.20
N ALA A 38 -9.36 -11.15 -11.73
CA ALA A 38 -8.17 -10.78 -10.97
C ALA A 38 -8.07 -11.52 -9.63
N LEU A 39 -9.17 -11.65 -8.89
CA LEU A 39 -9.22 -12.33 -7.59
C LEU A 39 -8.82 -13.80 -7.69
N ARG A 40 -9.21 -14.48 -8.77
CA ARG A 40 -8.91 -15.91 -8.98
C ARG A 40 -7.53 -16.15 -9.59
N ALA A 41 -6.97 -15.17 -10.30
CA ALA A 41 -5.68 -15.29 -10.97
C ALA A 41 -4.48 -14.94 -10.07
N VAL A 42 -4.71 -14.24 -8.95
CA VAL A 42 -3.64 -13.74 -8.09
C VAL A 42 -2.95 -14.85 -7.30
N ASP A 43 -1.61 -14.85 -7.29
CA ASP A 43 -0.83 -15.72 -6.41
C ASP A 43 -0.77 -15.15 -4.98
N VAL A 44 -1.80 -15.49 -4.19
CA VAL A 44 -1.90 -15.06 -2.79
C VAL A 44 -0.74 -15.60 -1.95
N GLN A 45 -0.28 -16.83 -2.20
CA GLN A 45 0.77 -17.45 -1.39
C GLN A 45 2.13 -16.83 -1.66
N GLY A 46 2.47 -16.60 -2.92
CA GLY A 46 3.67 -15.86 -3.32
C GLY A 46 3.68 -14.46 -2.73
N HIS A 47 2.56 -13.74 -2.81
CA HIS A 47 2.44 -12.41 -2.21
C HIS A 47 2.63 -12.43 -0.69
N ILE A 48 1.99 -13.36 0.04
CA ILE A 48 2.17 -13.50 1.50
C ILE A 48 3.63 -13.80 1.86
N LYS A 49 4.29 -14.69 1.11
CA LYS A 49 5.70 -15.03 1.32
C LYS A 49 6.61 -13.81 1.09
N ALA A 50 6.39 -13.07 0.01
CA ALA A 50 7.14 -11.85 -0.30
C ALA A 50 6.96 -10.79 0.80
N SER A 51 5.71 -10.54 1.23
CA SER A 51 5.39 -9.57 2.28
C SER A 51 6.02 -9.93 3.63
N ARG A 52 6.02 -11.23 4.01
CA ARG A 52 6.71 -11.69 5.23
C ARG A 52 8.24 -11.56 5.14
N THR A 53 8.80 -11.78 3.95
CA THR A 53 10.23 -11.60 3.70
C THR A 53 10.61 -10.12 3.86
N LEU A 54 9.82 -9.22 3.27
CA LEU A 54 10.00 -7.78 3.41
C LEU A 54 9.86 -7.33 4.87
N LEU A 55 8.86 -7.84 5.60
CA LEU A 55 8.69 -7.54 7.03
C LEU A 55 9.96 -7.89 7.83
N ALA A 56 10.52 -9.07 7.59
CA ALA A 56 11.75 -9.51 8.25
C ALA A 56 12.96 -8.66 7.86
N GLN A 57 13.11 -8.32 6.57
CA GLN A 57 14.18 -7.46 6.07
C GLN A 57 14.12 -6.05 6.64
N ALA A 58 12.91 -5.50 6.79
CA ALA A 58 12.68 -4.21 7.42
C ALA A 58 12.84 -4.26 8.95
N GLY A 59 12.96 -5.44 9.57
CA GLY A 59 13.06 -5.58 11.03
C GLY A 59 11.72 -5.45 11.78
N GLY A 60 10.59 -5.54 11.08
CA GLY A 60 9.27 -5.51 11.69
C GLY A 60 8.92 -6.81 12.42
N GLN A 61 8.14 -6.71 13.49
CA GLN A 61 7.76 -7.86 14.34
C GLN A 61 6.30 -8.30 14.18
N GLY A 62 5.53 -7.59 13.35
CA GLY A 62 4.11 -7.86 13.17
C GLY A 62 3.41 -6.76 12.38
N PHE A 63 2.11 -6.60 12.59
CA PHE A 63 1.30 -5.57 11.95
C PHE A 63 0.57 -4.73 13.02
N PRO A 64 0.40 -3.42 12.80
CA PRO A 64 0.87 -2.64 11.65
C PRO A 64 2.39 -2.37 11.72
N THR A 65 3.07 -2.45 10.57
CA THR A 65 4.47 -2.02 10.40
C THR A 65 4.52 -1.03 9.24
N PHE A 66 5.21 0.09 9.45
CA PHE A 66 5.47 1.11 8.44
C PHE A 66 6.97 1.21 8.22
N ALA A 67 7.40 1.27 6.96
CA ALA A 67 8.78 1.47 6.58
C ALA A 67 8.83 2.50 5.45
N LEU A 68 9.83 3.38 5.50
CA LEU A 68 10.15 4.33 4.44
C LEU A 68 11.27 3.74 3.58
N GLU A 69 11.05 3.63 2.28
CA GLU A 69 12.08 3.21 1.32
C GLU A 69 12.76 4.45 0.70
N GLN A 70 14.07 4.53 0.81
CA GLN A 70 14.92 5.57 0.19
C GLN A 70 16.17 4.90 -0.39
N ASP A 71 16.40 5.06 -1.68
CA ASP A 71 17.55 4.47 -2.40
C ASP A 71 17.73 2.96 -2.14
N GLY A 72 16.62 2.23 -2.05
CA GLY A 72 16.59 0.78 -1.77
C GLY A 72 16.87 0.40 -0.30
N GLN A 73 17.01 1.37 0.59
CA GLN A 73 17.11 1.16 2.04
C GLN A 73 15.76 1.39 2.73
N PHE A 74 15.39 0.47 3.61
CA PHE A 74 14.18 0.57 4.41
C PHE A 74 14.49 1.11 5.81
N THR A 75 13.83 2.20 6.19
CA THR A 75 13.86 2.76 7.54
C THR A 75 12.52 2.52 8.22
N LEU A 76 12.51 1.84 9.37
CA LEU A 76 11.29 1.64 10.14
C LEU A 76 10.75 2.95 10.71
N ILE A 77 9.43 3.07 10.69
CA ILE A 77 8.70 4.18 11.29
C ILE A 77 8.02 3.67 12.56
N ASP A 78 8.39 4.23 13.72
CA ASP A 78 7.63 4.02 14.95
C ASP A 78 6.32 4.81 14.88
N ILE A 79 5.23 4.15 14.46
CA ILE A 79 3.93 4.80 14.30
C ILE A 79 3.23 5.12 15.64
N GLY A 80 3.74 4.60 16.77
CA GLY A 80 3.12 4.72 18.10
C GLY A 80 2.65 6.14 18.47
N PRO A 81 3.49 7.18 18.29
CA PRO A 81 3.12 8.58 18.60
C PRO A 81 1.96 9.15 17.78
N TRP A 82 1.69 8.57 16.61
CA TRP A 82 0.74 9.07 15.61
C TRP A 82 -0.52 8.22 15.45
N LEU A 83 -0.67 7.12 16.19
CA LEU A 83 -1.90 6.34 16.18
C LEU A 83 -3.09 7.24 16.60
N GLY A 84 -4.10 7.33 15.73
CA GLY A 84 -5.27 8.20 15.92
C GLY A 84 -5.04 9.68 15.58
N LYS A 85 -3.87 10.06 15.03
CA LYS A 85 -3.51 11.44 14.67
C LYS A 85 -3.02 11.52 13.21
N PRO A 86 -3.89 11.27 12.22
CA PRO A 86 -3.49 11.19 10.82
C PRO A 86 -2.89 12.50 10.29
N GLU A 87 -3.38 13.67 10.73
CA GLU A 87 -2.86 14.97 10.30
C GLU A 87 -1.42 15.19 10.79
N ALA A 88 -1.15 14.83 12.05
CA ALA A 88 0.19 14.92 12.62
C ALA A 88 1.18 13.97 11.93
N PHE A 89 0.71 12.78 11.53
CA PHE A 89 1.51 11.85 10.76
C PHE A 89 1.86 12.40 9.37
N ALA A 90 0.88 12.97 8.66
CA ALA A 90 1.08 13.55 7.34
C ALA A 90 2.05 14.75 7.38
N GLN A 91 1.94 15.59 8.41
CA GLN A 91 2.87 16.70 8.63
C GLN A 91 4.30 16.21 8.86
N TRP A 92 4.47 15.20 9.72
CA TRP A 92 5.78 14.59 9.97
C TRP A 92 6.36 13.94 8.70
N LEU A 93 5.55 13.21 7.92
CA LEU A 93 5.98 12.60 6.66
C LEU A 93 6.53 13.64 5.68
N THR A 94 5.91 14.81 5.60
CA THR A 94 6.34 15.90 4.71
C THR A 94 7.72 16.45 5.11
N GLN A 95 8.10 16.34 6.39
CA GLN A 95 9.40 16.82 6.90
C GLN A 95 10.53 15.80 6.67
N VAL A 96 10.23 14.51 6.62
CA VAL A 96 11.22 13.43 6.47
C VAL A 96 11.44 12.99 5.03
N LEU A 97 10.50 13.30 4.14
CA LEU A 97 10.71 13.11 2.71
C LEU A 97 11.69 14.19 2.23
N PRO A 98 12.76 13.81 1.50
CA PRO A 98 13.58 14.81 0.83
C PRO A 98 12.66 15.62 -0.10
N GLU A 99 12.86 16.94 -0.17
CA GLU A 99 12.35 17.70 -1.31
C GLU A 99 12.79 16.94 -2.55
N GLN A 100 11.84 16.62 -3.45
CA GLN A 100 12.19 16.11 -4.76
C GLN A 100 13.03 17.20 -5.44
N ALA A 101 14.35 17.16 -5.24
CA ALA A 101 15.28 17.85 -6.08
C ALA A 101 14.99 17.31 -7.47
N SER A 102 14.35 18.14 -8.29
CA SER A 102 14.16 17.93 -9.71
C SER A 102 15.57 17.86 -10.28
N THR A 103 16.15 16.67 -10.22
CA THR A 103 17.39 16.38 -10.92
C THR A 103 16.97 16.49 -12.38
N PRO A 104 17.54 17.43 -13.17
CA PRO A 104 17.41 17.34 -14.60
C PRO A 104 18.16 16.08 -14.99
N SER A 105 17.47 14.95 -14.95
CA SER A 105 17.90 13.78 -15.69
C SER A 105 17.97 14.27 -17.12
N SER A 106 19.14 14.19 -17.71
CA SER A 106 19.32 14.22 -19.16
C SER A 106 18.62 12.99 -19.73
N ALA A 107 17.29 13.02 -19.66
CA ALA A 107 16.39 12.05 -20.24
C ALA A 107 16.05 12.57 -21.63
N CYS A 108 16.40 11.79 -22.65
CA CYS A 108 15.85 11.98 -23.99
C CYS A 108 14.33 11.92 -23.91
N GLY A 109 13.67 13.03 -24.24
CA GLY A 109 12.25 13.02 -24.51
C GLY A 109 11.95 12.40 -25.88
N LEU A 110 10.66 12.27 -26.19
CA LEU A 110 10.18 11.89 -27.53
C LEU A 110 10.71 12.82 -28.64
N ASP A 111 11.10 14.05 -28.26
CA ASP A 111 11.63 15.07 -29.17
C ASP A 111 13.17 15.14 -29.19
N GLY A 112 13.85 14.16 -28.58
CA GLY A 112 15.31 14.03 -28.56
C GLY A 112 16.01 14.61 -27.33
N CYS A 113 17.33 14.39 -27.25
CA CYS A 113 18.20 14.88 -26.19
C CYS A 113 18.86 16.18 -26.64
N SER A 114 18.84 17.22 -25.80
CA SER A 114 19.74 18.36 -25.98
C SER A 114 21.14 18.02 -25.49
N PHE A 115 22.15 18.20 -26.35
CA PHE A 115 23.57 18.05 -26.02
C PHE A 115 24.11 19.27 -25.26
#